data_AF-A0A7Z9WH73-F1
#
_entry.id   AF-A0A7Z9WH73-F1
#
_cell.length_a   1.000
_cell.length_b   1.000
_cell.length_c   1.000
_cell.angle_alpha   90.00
_cell.angle_beta   90.00
_cell.angle_gamma   90.00
#
_symmetry.space_group_name_H-M   'P 1'
#
loop_
_entity.id
_entity.type
_entity.pdbx_description
1 polymer ?
#
loop_
_entity_poly.entity_id
_entity_poly.type
_entity_poly.pdbx_seq_one_letter_code
_entity_poly.pdbx_strand_id
1 'polypeptide(L)'
;MIKIGLVEEKVLLKLYDEIFNINPLFGICGYICGICEESCNRKEVDSAVRNRLLERFIFDWYRNSVEKGDISRYRPVEVSTKKEGRIGVVGGGPAGLTAAFMLTKQGYKVDIFERNLKLGGALRCIPSYRLPKDVLDFAIDQIITPLDITVYTDTYKTIEELKKEGHKAIFIATGTPLPRPIPKVAEGYHAVETAVDILRQVSEGMIEKNKYVGKTVLVIGGSGVAIDAARTVRRLGAEVLIACLESQDRTSLDGILAPIDEEIDAKEEGIAFYYSRNLEEIRPKEGRMELKLSLCTSVYELAEGRKLFKPLFDKDDIISLTVDRLVFAIGQMPDGTYLKELLDEKGRLIADPITLATKKEGVFAGGDVLIIGRAAEAIRQGLVAAKSIKRYLEGKDLEEWKALECPVAGLPYKKEKIGYKPSQSLRKLLVKERLDDFELVEKELTIDMVISEAQRCLHCGSCETCQACVALHMRDEVSKMTPIDESCDGCGYCIETCSYGAIKLIEYMKDGVIKKTIEVISPLCKGCGSCQATCPKNGCVISGFTLDQLKIQVDAALTPLQAQSCD
;
A
#
# COMPACT_ATOMS: atom_id res chain seq x y z
N MET A 1 -18.21 18.99 11.38
CA MET A 1 -17.26 19.10 10.25
C MET A 1 -17.22 17.82 9.41
N ILE A 2 -16.74 16.66 9.90
CA ILE A 2 -16.79 15.39 9.13
C ILE A 2 -18.22 15.03 8.69
N LYS A 3 -19.22 15.17 9.58
CA LYS A 3 -20.64 14.96 9.27
C LYS A 3 -21.24 15.94 8.25
N ILE A 4 -20.69 17.15 8.13
CA ILE A 4 -21.22 18.19 7.23
C ILE A 4 -20.52 18.06 5.87
N GLY A 5 -19.19 17.86 5.86
CA GLY A 5 -18.41 17.74 4.64
C GLY A 5 -18.62 16.44 3.88
N LEU A 6 -18.60 15.26 4.51
CA LEU A 6 -18.67 13.99 3.77
C LEU A 6 -20.04 13.70 3.13
N VAL A 7 -21.07 14.48 3.45
CA VAL A 7 -22.41 14.39 2.84
C VAL A 7 -22.51 15.27 1.60
N GLU A 8 -21.58 16.22 1.41
CA GLU A 8 -21.54 17.09 0.26
C GLU A 8 -20.71 16.48 -0.88
N GLU A 9 -21.34 16.30 -2.04
CA GLU A 9 -20.69 15.80 -3.27
C GLU A 9 -19.39 16.56 -3.60
N LYS A 10 -19.40 17.89 -3.45
CA LYS A 10 -18.24 18.74 -3.73
C LYS A 10 -17.02 18.36 -2.89
N VAL A 11 -17.23 17.96 -1.63
CA VAL A 11 -16.16 17.54 -0.74
C VAL A 11 -15.66 16.15 -1.13
N LEU A 12 -16.55 15.22 -1.46
CA LEU A 12 -16.16 13.88 -1.91
C LEU A 12 -15.36 13.93 -3.22
N LEU A 13 -15.76 14.77 -4.18
CA LEU A 13 -14.99 15.02 -5.41
C LEU A 13 -13.59 15.54 -5.10
N LYS A 14 -13.48 16.50 -4.17
CA LYS A 14 -12.17 17.07 -3.83
C LYS A 14 -11.26 16.05 -3.15
N LEU A 15 -11.81 15.26 -2.21
CA LEU A 15 -11.06 14.18 -1.58
C LEU A 15 -10.59 13.15 -2.62
N TYR A 16 -11.46 12.79 -3.57
CA TYR A 16 -11.09 11.94 -4.70
C TYR A 16 -9.91 12.55 -5.46
N ASP A 17 -10.02 13.82 -5.89
CA ASP A 17 -8.99 14.50 -6.67
C ASP A 17 -7.65 14.57 -5.92
N GLU A 18 -7.66 14.92 -4.63
CA GLU A 18 -6.44 15.02 -3.79
C GLU A 18 -5.74 13.66 -3.67
N ILE A 19 -6.49 12.61 -3.33
CA ILE A 19 -5.93 11.26 -3.14
C ILE A 19 -5.45 10.70 -4.49
N PHE A 20 -6.25 10.83 -5.55
CA PHE A 20 -5.92 10.35 -6.90
C PHE A 20 -4.64 11.00 -7.43
N ASN A 21 -4.45 12.30 -7.17
CA ASN A 21 -3.26 13.02 -7.61
C ASN A 21 -1.96 12.57 -6.92
N ILE A 22 -2.05 11.96 -5.73
CA ILE A 22 -0.92 11.41 -4.98
C ILE A 22 -0.72 9.92 -5.31
N ASN A 23 -1.81 9.16 -5.31
CA ASN A 23 -1.82 7.73 -5.58
C ASN A 23 -2.96 7.42 -6.57
N PRO A 24 -2.67 7.23 -7.87
CA PRO A 24 -3.70 6.99 -8.87
C PRO A 24 -4.39 5.62 -8.72
N LEU A 25 -3.86 4.72 -7.88
CA LEU A 25 -4.42 3.40 -7.61
C LEU A 25 -4.98 3.28 -6.18
N PHE A 26 -5.27 4.41 -5.51
CA PHE A 26 -5.81 4.40 -4.13
C PHE A 26 -7.11 3.59 -4.02
N GLY A 27 -7.97 3.66 -5.04
CA GLY A 27 -9.19 2.86 -5.09
C GLY A 27 -8.90 1.37 -4.96
N ILE A 28 -7.92 0.88 -5.72
CA ILE A 28 -7.47 -0.51 -5.65
C ILE A 28 -6.88 -0.84 -4.29
N CYS A 29 -6.08 0.07 -3.70
CA CYS A 29 -5.61 -0.09 -2.33
C CYS A 29 -6.76 -0.27 -1.34
N GLY A 30 -7.87 0.47 -1.49
CA GLY A 30 -9.08 0.29 -0.69
C GLY A 30 -9.70 -1.12 -0.75
N TYR A 31 -9.49 -1.86 -1.84
CA TYR A 31 -9.96 -3.24 -1.96
C TYR A 31 -8.99 -4.26 -1.34
N ILE A 32 -7.67 -4.03 -1.40
CA ILE A 32 -6.68 -5.11 -1.14
C ILE A 32 -5.58 -4.75 -0.12
N CYS A 33 -5.48 -3.49 0.32
CA CYS A 33 -4.34 -2.97 1.07
C CYS A 33 -4.76 -2.25 2.35
N GLY A 34 -4.07 -2.55 3.46
CA GLY A 34 -4.29 -1.94 4.77
C GLY A 34 -3.00 -1.63 5.52
N ILE A 35 -1.87 -1.47 4.80
CA ILE A 35 -0.54 -1.22 5.43
C ILE A 35 -0.59 -0.01 6.37
N CYS A 36 -1.30 1.04 5.99
CA CYS A 36 -1.46 2.24 6.82
C CYS A 36 -2.13 1.95 8.17
N GLU A 37 -2.95 0.90 8.27
CA GLU A 37 -3.65 0.51 9.50
C GLU A 37 -2.68 -0.17 10.49
N GLU A 38 -1.62 -0.79 9.98
CA GLU A 38 -0.56 -1.44 10.78
C GLU A 38 0.28 -0.44 11.57
N SER A 39 0.37 0.82 11.13
CA SER A 39 1.09 1.89 11.84
C SER A 39 0.14 2.89 12.52
N CYS A 40 -1.17 2.59 12.59
CA CYS A 40 -2.13 3.50 13.18
C CYS A 40 -1.98 3.56 14.72
N ASN A 41 -1.70 4.76 15.25
CA ASN A 41 -1.57 4.98 16.71
C ASN A 41 -2.84 4.64 17.50
N ARG A 42 -4.02 4.66 16.87
CA ARG A 42 -5.28 4.36 17.57
C ARG A 42 -5.35 2.91 18.08
N LYS A 43 -4.53 2.00 17.54
CA LYS A 43 -4.37 0.63 18.06
C LYS A 43 -3.94 0.59 19.53
N GLU A 44 -3.32 1.65 20.03
CA GLU A 44 -2.99 1.75 21.45
C GLU A 44 -4.22 1.93 22.34
N VAL A 45 -5.35 2.39 21.79
CA VAL A 45 -6.60 2.66 22.52
C VAL A 45 -7.61 1.56 22.28
N ASP A 46 -7.95 1.30 21.01
CA ASP A 46 -8.88 0.23 20.62
C ASP A 46 -8.39 -0.53 19.39
N SER A 47 -8.63 -0.02 18.18
CA SER A 47 -8.19 -0.63 16.92
C SER A 47 -7.84 0.45 15.91
N ALA A 48 -7.13 0.07 14.85
CA ALA A 48 -6.77 1.00 13.79
C ALA A 48 -8.01 1.66 13.18
N VAL A 49 -7.84 2.89 12.70
CA VAL A 49 -8.80 3.50 11.78
C VAL A 49 -8.73 2.74 10.46
N ARG A 50 -9.88 2.35 9.93
CA ARG A 50 -10.02 1.55 8.71
C ARG A 50 -9.85 2.42 7.47
N ASN A 51 -8.67 3.01 7.30
CA ASN A 51 -8.34 3.87 6.16
C ASN A 51 -8.57 3.18 4.82
N ARG A 52 -8.34 1.86 4.75
CA ARG A 52 -8.66 1.04 3.57
C ARG A 52 -10.13 1.21 3.17
N LEU A 53 -11.04 1.16 4.15
CA LEU A 53 -12.47 1.32 3.90
C LEU A 53 -12.82 2.74 3.46
N LEU A 54 -12.19 3.75 4.05
CA LEU A 54 -12.41 5.15 3.67
C LEU A 54 -11.98 5.41 2.21
N GLU A 55 -10.81 4.89 1.80
CA GLU A 55 -10.33 4.98 0.42
C GLU A 55 -11.27 4.27 -0.57
N ARG A 56 -11.71 3.05 -0.21
CA ARG A 56 -12.67 2.29 -1.01
C ARG A 56 -13.98 3.04 -1.19
N PHE A 57 -14.54 3.62 -0.12
CA PHE A 57 -15.79 4.37 -0.20
C PHE A 57 -15.69 5.54 -1.18
N ILE A 58 -14.63 6.35 -1.08
CA ILE A 58 -14.45 7.52 -1.95
C ILE A 58 -14.36 7.08 -3.42
N PHE A 59 -13.65 5.99 -3.68
CA PHE A 59 -13.50 5.43 -5.03
C PHE A 59 -14.81 4.85 -5.57
N ASP A 60 -15.52 4.04 -4.78
CA ASP A 60 -16.79 3.43 -5.15
C ASP A 60 -17.87 4.51 -5.37
N TRP A 61 -17.88 5.55 -4.52
CA TRP A 61 -18.76 6.70 -4.68
C TRP A 61 -18.51 7.42 -6.01
N TYR A 62 -17.25 7.72 -6.34
CA TYR A 62 -16.90 8.36 -7.61
C TYR A 62 -17.32 7.50 -8.80
N ARG A 63 -16.93 6.22 -8.79
CA ARG A 63 -17.29 5.26 -9.84
C ARG A 63 -18.80 5.18 -10.06
N ASN A 64 -19.57 5.00 -8.98
CA ASN A 64 -21.03 4.89 -9.07
C ASN A 64 -21.66 6.18 -9.60
N SER A 65 -21.13 7.34 -9.20
CA SER A 65 -21.63 8.64 -9.68
C SER A 65 -21.32 8.85 -11.17
N VAL A 66 -20.17 8.37 -11.65
CA VAL A 66 -19.85 8.32 -13.09
C VAL A 66 -20.82 7.41 -13.86
N GLU A 67 -21.09 6.22 -13.33
CA GLU A 67 -22.00 5.25 -13.98
C GLU A 67 -23.45 5.76 -14.07
N LYS A 68 -23.89 6.57 -13.10
CA LYS A 68 -25.20 7.24 -13.13
C LYS A 68 -25.25 8.46 -14.05
N GLY A 69 -24.10 8.99 -14.44
CA GLY A 69 -24.01 10.23 -15.21
C GLY A 69 -24.12 11.51 -14.38
N ASP A 70 -24.00 11.42 -13.05
CA ASP A 70 -24.06 12.57 -12.13
C ASP A 70 -22.78 13.42 -12.25
N ILE A 71 -21.64 12.78 -12.52
CA ILE A 71 -20.33 13.43 -12.67
C ILE A 71 -19.60 12.96 -13.92
N SER A 72 -18.70 13.82 -14.44
CA SER A 72 -17.84 13.47 -15.57
C SER A 72 -17.00 12.22 -15.27
N ARG A 73 -16.92 11.32 -16.26
CA ARG A 73 -16.10 10.10 -16.21
C ARG A 73 -14.63 10.35 -15.93
N TYR A 74 -14.13 11.50 -16.38
CA TYR A 74 -12.73 11.88 -16.21
C TYR A 74 -12.64 13.19 -15.47
N ARG A 75 -11.76 13.23 -14.46
CA ARG A 75 -11.38 14.44 -13.76
C ARG A 75 -10.23 15.14 -14.50
N PRO A 76 -10.18 16.49 -14.54
CA PRO A 76 -9.05 17.19 -15.12
C PRO A 76 -7.76 16.84 -14.36
N VAL A 77 -6.73 16.42 -15.09
CA VAL A 77 -5.40 16.21 -14.52
C VAL A 77 -4.50 17.35 -14.98
N GLU A 78 -3.94 18.10 -14.04
CA GLU A 78 -2.99 19.16 -14.36
C GLU A 78 -1.69 18.55 -14.91
N VAL A 79 -1.37 18.91 -16.15
CA VAL A 79 -0.15 18.49 -16.84
C VAL A 79 0.78 19.70 -16.95
N SER A 80 2.03 19.52 -16.52
CA SER A 80 3.08 20.53 -16.66
C SER A 80 3.41 20.81 -18.13
N THR A 81 4.20 21.86 -18.39
CA THR A 81 4.67 22.17 -19.73
C THR A 81 5.35 20.96 -20.38
N LYS A 82 5.07 20.74 -21.69
CA LYS A 82 5.66 19.63 -22.44
C LYS A 82 7.18 19.66 -22.36
N LYS A 83 7.77 18.50 -22.12
CA LYS A 83 9.21 18.30 -22.00
C LYS A 83 9.74 17.40 -23.11
N GLU A 84 11.01 17.57 -23.43
CA GLU A 84 11.72 16.65 -24.31
C GLU A 84 12.10 15.36 -23.57
N GLY A 85 12.24 14.27 -24.33
CA GLY A 85 12.58 12.95 -23.81
C GLY A 85 11.37 12.03 -23.70
N ARG A 86 11.39 10.96 -24.52
CA ARG A 86 10.42 9.87 -24.46
C ARG A 86 10.87 8.84 -23.44
N ILE A 87 9.95 8.33 -22.64
CA ILE A 87 10.24 7.37 -21.56
C ILE A 87 9.51 6.06 -21.85
N GLY A 88 10.25 4.95 -21.80
CA GLY A 88 9.69 3.61 -21.97
C GLY A 88 9.44 2.94 -20.61
N VAL A 89 8.24 2.44 -20.37
CA VAL A 89 7.86 1.70 -19.16
C VAL A 89 7.55 0.26 -19.56
N VAL A 90 8.33 -0.70 -19.06
CA VAL A 90 8.16 -2.12 -19.36
C VAL A 90 7.41 -2.79 -18.20
N GLY A 91 6.15 -3.16 -18.45
CA GLY A 91 5.23 -3.72 -17.46
C GLY A 91 4.14 -2.72 -17.06
N GLY A 92 2.89 -3.08 -17.32
CA GLY A 92 1.69 -2.30 -17.01
C GLY A 92 1.09 -2.60 -15.63
N GLY A 93 1.89 -3.08 -14.67
CA GLY A 93 1.48 -3.32 -13.28
C GLY A 93 1.44 -2.05 -12.42
N PRO A 94 1.21 -2.17 -11.10
CA PRO A 94 1.08 -1.01 -10.19
C PRO A 94 2.25 -0.02 -10.29
N ALA A 95 3.49 -0.52 -10.24
CA ALA A 95 4.68 0.34 -10.32
C ALA A 95 4.77 1.09 -11.66
N GLY A 96 4.53 0.39 -12.77
CA GLY A 96 4.60 0.96 -14.12
C GLY A 96 3.49 1.99 -14.38
N LEU A 97 2.26 1.68 -13.99
CA LEU A 97 1.11 2.60 -14.10
C LEU A 97 1.34 3.87 -13.29
N THR A 98 1.80 3.74 -12.05
CA THR A 98 2.11 4.90 -11.19
C THR A 98 3.24 5.73 -11.77
N ALA A 99 4.32 5.11 -12.26
CA ALA A 99 5.43 5.84 -12.87
C ALA A 99 4.96 6.60 -14.13
N ALA A 100 4.20 5.95 -15.01
CA ALA A 100 3.68 6.54 -16.23
C ALA A 100 2.74 7.72 -15.95
N PHE A 101 1.82 7.57 -15.00
CA PHE A 101 0.94 8.64 -14.54
C PHE A 101 1.74 9.86 -14.07
N MET A 102 2.70 9.65 -13.16
CA MET A 102 3.47 10.75 -12.57
C MET A 102 4.38 11.46 -13.58
N LEU A 103 5.01 10.71 -14.49
CA LEU A 103 5.88 11.28 -15.52
C LEU A 103 5.09 12.05 -16.57
N THR A 104 3.92 11.55 -16.96
CA THR A 104 3.05 12.24 -17.93
C THR A 104 2.49 13.52 -17.34
N LYS A 105 2.08 13.53 -16.07
CA LYS A 105 1.71 14.76 -15.34
C LYS A 105 2.83 15.81 -15.32
N GLN A 106 4.08 15.39 -15.39
CA GLN A 106 5.24 16.28 -15.44
C GLN A 106 5.60 16.77 -16.85
N GLY A 107 4.80 16.40 -17.85
CA GLY A 107 4.94 16.86 -19.24
C GLY A 107 5.79 15.96 -20.14
N TYR A 108 6.24 14.79 -19.66
CA TYR A 108 6.98 13.83 -20.47
C TYR A 108 6.05 12.93 -21.30
N LYS A 109 6.52 12.50 -22.48
CA LYS A 109 5.83 11.48 -23.28
C LYS A 109 6.21 10.09 -22.77
N VAL A 110 5.20 9.28 -22.46
CA VAL A 110 5.40 7.93 -21.89
C VAL A 110 4.75 6.86 -22.76
N ASP A 111 5.50 5.79 -22.98
CA ASP A 111 5.07 4.58 -23.66
C ASP A 111 5.11 3.39 -22.69
N ILE A 112 3.98 2.68 -22.53
CA ILE A 112 3.89 1.46 -21.72
C ILE A 112 3.92 0.25 -22.65
N PHE A 113 4.79 -0.71 -22.35
CA PHE A 113 4.90 -2.00 -23.02
C PHE A 113 4.46 -3.11 -22.06
N GLU A 114 3.32 -3.72 -22.32
CA GLU A 114 2.72 -4.79 -21.52
C GLU A 114 2.69 -6.09 -22.32
N ARG A 115 3.18 -7.16 -21.71
CA ARG A 115 3.25 -8.49 -22.33
C ARG A 115 1.90 -9.17 -22.43
N ASN A 116 0.97 -8.85 -21.53
CA ASN A 116 -0.36 -9.42 -21.50
C ASN A 116 -1.33 -8.61 -22.38
N LEU A 117 -2.50 -9.16 -22.68
CA LEU A 117 -3.55 -8.49 -23.45
C LEU A 117 -4.15 -7.26 -22.74
N LYS A 118 -3.95 -7.14 -21.43
CA LYS A 118 -4.49 -6.04 -20.62
C LYS A 118 -3.51 -5.60 -19.54
N LEU A 119 -3.48 -4.30 -19.24
CA LEU A 119 -2.72 -3.67 -18.15
C LEU A 119 -3.19 -4.12 -16.76
N GLY A 120 -2.38 -3.98 -15.72
CA GLY A 120 -2.76 -4.25 -14.33
C GLY A 120 -1.86 -5.29 -13.65
N GLY A 121 -1.11 -6.07 -14.43
CA GLY A 121 -0.13 -7.04 -13.93
C GLY A 121 -0.70 -7.98 -12.87
N ALA A 122 0.02 -8.17 -11.77
CA ALA A 122 -0.37 -9.07 -10.67
C ALA A 122 -1.73 -8.73 -10.03
N LEU A 123 -2.23 -7.49 -10.14
CA LEU A 123 -3.57 -7.14 -9.68
C LEU A 123 -4.66 -7.94 -10.40
N ARG A 124 -4.41 -8.31 -11.67
CA ARG A 124 -5.33 -9.20 -12.40
C ARG A 124 -5.36 -10.60 -11.83
N CYS A 125 -4.33 -11.08 -11.15
CA CYS A 125 -4.36 -12.42 -10.53
C CYS A 125 -5.11 -12.43 -9.19
N ILE A 126 -5.48 -11.28 -8.63
CA ILE A 126 -6.30 -11.22 -7.42
C ILE A 126 -7.72 -11.72 -7.75
N PRO A 127 -8.29 -12.65 -6.97
CA PRO A 127 -9.64 -13.16 -7.21
C PRO A 127 -10.71 -12.06 -7.19
N SER A 128 -11.73 -12.21 -8.04
CA SER A 128 -12.81 -11.21 -8.19
C SER A 128 -13.62 -10.99 -6.90
N TYR A 129 -13.64 -11.98 -6.01
CA TYR A 129 -14.31 -11.88 -4.71
C TYR A 129 -13.60 -10.91 -3.75
N ARG A 130 -12.37 -10.48 -4.08
CA ARG A 130 -11.60 -9.42 -3.41
C ARG A 130 -11.42 -8.18 -4.26
N LEU A 131 -11.09 -8.34 -5.54
CA LEU A 131 -10.87 -7.25 -6.48
C LEU A 131 -11.61 -7.52 -7.80
N PRO A 132 -12.82 -6.96 -7.98
CA PRO A 132 -13.57 -7.11 -9.21
C PRO A 132 -12.81 -6.57 -10.43
N LYS A 133 -12.95 -7.24 -11.57
CA LYS A 133 -12.16 -6.90 -12.78
C LYS A 133 -12.58 -5.56 -13.39
N ASP A 134 -13.86 -5.23 -13.31
CA ASP A 134 -14.46 -3.97 -13.72
C ASP A 134 -13.99 -2.79 -12.85
N VAL A 135 -13.83 -2.99 -11.53
CA VAL A 135 -13.22 -2.01 -10.63
C VAL A 135 -11.78 -1.72 -11.06
N LEU A 136 -10.99 -2.76 -11.35
CA LEU A 136 -9.61 -2.62 -11.82
C LEU A 136 -9.53 -1.94 -13.19
N ASP A 137 -10.36 -2.37 -14.15
CA ASP A 137 -10.40 -1.79 -15.49
C ASP A 137 -10.81 -0.30 -15.43
N PHE A 138 -11.76 0.07 -14.55
CA PHE A 138 -12.12 1.47 -14.30
C PHE A 138 -10.94 2.28 -13.72
N ALA A 139 -10.24 1.76 -12.70
CA ALA A 139 -9.09 2.46 -12.11
C ALA A 139 -7.96 2.70 -13.11
N ILE A 140 -7.68 1.72 -13.98
CA ILE A 140 -6.67 1.85 -15.03
C ILE A 140 -7.11 2.87 -16.09
N ASP A 141 -8.38 2.86 -16.48
CA ASP A 141 -8.93 3.84 -17.43
C ASP A 141 -8.79 5.29 -16.95
N GLN A 142 -8.98 5.54 -15.64
CA GLN A 142 -8.75 6.86 -15.03
C GLN A 142 -7.28 7.33 -15.15
N ILE A 143 -6.33 6.41 -15.29
CA ILE A 143 -4.91 6.72 -15.45
C ILE A 143 -4.56 6.99 -16.91
N ILE A 144 -5.00 6.10 -17.80
CA ILE A 144 -4.54 6.07 -19.19
C ILE A 144 -5.29 7.10 -20.03
N THR A 145 -6.63 7.12 -19.98
CA THR A 145 -7.43 7.88 -20.94
C THR A 145 -7.32 9.40 -20.78
N PRO A 146 -7.25 9.97 -19.56
CA PRO A 146 -7.08 11.43 -19.39
C PRO A 146 -5.70 11.96 -19.78
N LEU A 147 -4.72 11.08 -20.02
CA LEU A 147 -3.32 11.43 -20.24
C LEU A 147 -2.83 10.92 -21.61
N ASP A 148 -1.82 11.59 -22.18
CA ASP A 148 -1.19 11.16 -23.43
C ASP A 148 -0.19 10.02 -23.19
N ILE A 149 -0.69 8.89 -22.69
CA ILE A 149 0.07 7.66 -22.45
C ILE A 149 -0.18 6.70 -23.61
N THR A 150 0.87 6.35 -24.35
CA THR A 150 0.76 5.34 -25.41
C THR A 150 0.92 3.96 -24.81
N VAL A 151 -0.05 3.06 -25.04
CA VAL A 151 -0.03 1.70 -24.49
C VAL A 151 0.08 0.68 -25.61
N TYR A 152 1.06 -0.21 -25.50
CA TYR A 152 1.18 -1.39 -26.34
C TYR A 152 1.00 -2.62 -25.46
N THR A 153 -0.02 -3.42 -25.76
CA THR A 153 -0.31 -4.71 -25.11
C THR A 153 0.13 -5.86 -26.03
N ASP A 154 0.22 -7.07 -25.48
CA ASP A 154 0.68 -8.26 -26.19
C ASP A 154 2.02 -8.04 -26.91
N THR A 155 2.85 -7.18 -26.32
CA THR A 155 4.14 -6.85 -26.90
C THR A 155 5.21 -6.97 -25.84
N TYR A 156 6.40 -7.25 -26.35
CA TYR A 156 7.60 -7.22 -25.57
C TYR A 156 8.68 -6.44 -26.31
N LYS A 157 9.45 -5.64 -25.57
CA LYS A 157 10.60 -4.87 -26.05
C LYS A 157 11.79 -5.00 -25.11
N THR A 158 12.95 -5.24 -25.68
CA THR A 158 14.23 -5.24 -24.95
C THR A 158 14.71 -3.82 -24.67
N ILE A 159 15.66 -3.67 -23.74
CA ILE A 159 16.26 -2.37 -23.41
C ILE A 159 16.92 -1.75 -24.64
N GLU A 160 17.63 -2.57 -25.44
CA GLU A 160 18.30 -2.11 -26.66
C GLU A 160 17.31 -1.61 -27.72
N GLU A 161 16.19 -2.30 -27.92
CA GLU A 161 15.15 -1.88 -28.87
C GLU A 161 14.55 -0.53 -28.46
N LEU A 162 14.22 -0.36 -27.17
CA LEU A 162 13.68 0.89 -26.66
C LEU A 162 14.67 2.05 -26.82
N LYS A 163 15.96 1.81 -26.57
CA LYS A 163 17.02 2.81 -26.82
C LYS A 163 17.12 3.17 -28.31
N LYS A 164 17.06 2.20 -29.21
CA LYS A 164 17.06 2.42 -30.67
C LYS A 164 15.82 3.20 -31.14
N GLU A 165 14.68 3.00 -30.50
CA GLU A 165 13.43 3.74 -30.74
C GLU A 165 13.42 5.16 -30.12
N GLY A 166 14.54 5.58 -29.50
CA GLY A 166 14.75 6.94 -29.03
C GLY A 166 14.29 7.22 -27.59
N HIS A 167 13.96 6.19 -26.81
CA HIS A 167 13.62 6.36 -25.39
C HIS A 167 14.87 6.80 -24.61
N LYS A 168 14.78 7.96 -23.94
CA LYS A 168 15.87 8.56 -23.17
C LYS A 168 16.03 7.95 -21.78
N ALA A 169 14.94 7.44 -21.22
CA ALA A 169 14.93 6.69 -19.98
C ALA A 169 14.00 5.47 -20.11
N ILE A 170 14.33 4.40 -19.39
CA ILE A 170 13.58 3.14 -19.39
C ILE A 170 13.33 2.71 -17.94
N PHE A 171 12.09 2.37 -17.62
CA PHE A 171 11.71 1.80 -16.33
C PHE A 171 11.25 0.34 -16.47
N ILE A 172 11.91 -0.57 -15.78
CA ILE A 172 11.60 -2.00 -15.76
C ILE A 172 10.72 -2.32 -14.54
N ALA A 173 9.46 -2.64 -14.79
CA ALA A 173 8.42 -2.91 -13.80
C ALA A 173 7.65 -4.22 -14.10
N THR A 174 8.37 -5.25 -14.55
CA THR A 174 7.80 -6.51 -15.05
C THR A 174 7.22 -7.42 -13.96
N GLY A 175 7.49 -7.13 -12.69
CA GLY A 175 7.07 -7.94 -11.55
C GLY A 175 7.70 -9.34 -11.53
N THR A 176 7.02 -10.28 -10.87
CA THR A 176 7.44 -11.68 -10.73
C THR A 176 6.39 -12.64 -11.29
N PRO A 177 6.27 -12.74 -12.63
CA PRO A 177 5.16 -13.43 -13.25
C PRO A 177 5.20 -14.97 -13.17
N LEU A 178 6.34 -15.55 -12.78
CA LEU A 178 6.55 -16.99 -12.80
C LEU A 178 6.45 -17.57 -11.40
N PRO A 179 5.87 -18.76 -11.21
CA PRO A 179 5.96 -19.46 -9.94
C PRO A 179 7.41 -19.88 -9.66
N ARG A 180 7.78 -19.98 -8.38
CA ARG A 180 9.00 -20.71 -8.00
C ARG A 180 8.90 -22.17 -8.47
N PRO A 181 10.02 -22.82 -8.85
CA PRO A 181 10.02 -24.22 -9.25
C PRO A 181 9.41 -25.11 -8.17
N ILE A 182 8.65 -26.12 -8.61
CA ILE A 182 8.08 -27.14 -7.73
C ILE A 182 9.24 -27.85 -6.99
N PRO A 183 9.16 -28.05 -5.67
CA PRO A 183 10.19 -28.77 -4.92
C PRO A 183 10.41 -30.19 -5.45
N LYS A 184 11.66 -30.67 -5.42
CA LYS A 184 12.04 -32.01 -5.94
C LYS A 184 11.18 -33.16 -5.39
N VAL A 185 10.75 -33.06 -4.13
CA VAL A 185 9.87 -34.07 -3.49
C VAL A 185 8.53 -34.25 -4.22
N ALA A 186 8.09 -33.23 -4.97
CA ALA A 186 6.83 -33.18 -5.70
C ALA A 186 7.02 -33.11 -7.22
N GLU A 187 8.25 -33.22 -7.71
CA GLU A 187 8.57 -33.18 -9.13
C GLU A 187 8.06 -34.45 -9.85
N GLY A 188 7.48 -34.30 -11.04
CA GLY A 188 6.96 -35.41 -11.84
C GLY A 188 5.54 -35.89 -11.50
N TYR A 189 4.91 -35.36 -10.45
CA TYR A 189 3.52 -35.68 -10.12
C TYR A 189 2.53 -34.83 -10.94
N HIS A 190 1.71 -35.46 -11.78
CA HIS A 190 0.70 -34.77 -12.61
C HIS A 190 -0.40 -34.05 -11.80
N ALA A 191 -0.57 -34.39 -10.53
CA ALA A 191 -1.56 -33.80 -9.64
C ALA A 191 -1.04 -32.56 -8.87
N VAL A 192 0.14 -32.06 -9.23
CA VAL A 192 0.78 -30.89 -8.61
C VAL A 192 0.59 -29.67 -9.50
N GLU A 193 0.12 -28.57 -8.91
CA GLU A 193 -0.12 -27.29 -9.56
C GLU A 193 0.52 -26.15 -8.77
N THR A 194 0.56 -24.94 -9.34
CA THR A 194 1.04 -23.74 -8.64
C THR A 194 -0.10 -22.75 -8.41
N ALA A 195 -0.04 -22.01 -7.30
CA ALA A 195 -1.03 -20.98 -6.99
C ALA A 195 -1.06 -19.89 -8.06
N VAL A 196 0.09 -19.49 -8.58
CA VAL A 196 0.21 -18.48 -9.65
C VAL A 196 -0.55 -18.92 -10.90
N ASP A 197 -0.37 -20.17 -11.33
CA ASP A 197 -1.03 -20.69 -12.52
C ASP A 197 -2.53 -20.83 -12.33
N ILE A 198 -2.97 -21.35 -11.17
CA ILE A 198 -4.41 -21.48 -10.87
C ILE A 198 -5.09 -20.11 -10.86
N LEU A 199 -4.53 -19.14 -10.12
CA LEU A 199 -5.11 -17.82 -10.00
C LEU A 199 -5.15 -17.08 -11.35
N ARG A 200 -4.10 -17.24 -12.17
CA ARG A 200 -4.07 -16.72 -13.54
C ARG A 200 -5.14 -17.36 -14.42
N GLN A 201 -5.21 -18.70 -14.46
CA GLN A 201 -6.20 -19.43 -15.26
C GLN A 201 -7.63 -19.06 -14.87
N VAL A 202 -7.90 -18.91 -13.56
CA VAL A 202 -9.20 -18.46 -13.05
C VAL A 202 -9.51 -17.05 -13.54
N SER A 203 -8.54 -16.12 -13.41
CA SER A 203 -8.74 -14.75 -13.87
C SER A 203 -8.94 -14.63 -15.39
N GLU A 204 -8.35 -15.53 -16.17
CA GLU A 204 -8.46 -15.56 -17.63
C GLU A 204 -9.67 -16.37 -18.11
N GLY A 205 -10.45 -16.95 -17.19
CA GLY A 205 -11.62 -17.77 -17.53
C GLY A 205 -11.26 -19.12 -18.18
N MET A 206 -10.03 -19.60 -17.98
CA MET A 206 -9.51 -20.84 -18.56
C MET A 206 -9.73 -22.08 -17.69
N ILE A 207 -10.35 -21.92 -16.51
CA ILE A 207 -10.59 -23.02 -15.57
C ILE A 207 -12.07 -23.42 -15.56
N GLU A 208 -12.34 -24.72 -15.61
CA GLU A 208 -13.70 -25.24 -15.45
C GLU A 208 -14.17 -25.13 -14.00
N LYS A 209 -15.42 -24.70 -13.79
CA LYS A 209 -16.00 -24.50 -12.45
C LYS A 209 -15.99 -25.76 -11.58
N ASN A 210 -16.04 -26.94 -12.19
CA ASN A 210 -16.10 -28.23 -11.52
C ASN A 210 -14.75 -28.98 -11.46
N LYS A 211 -13.63 -28.34 -11.84
CA LYS A 211 -12.30 -28.98 -11.93
C LYS A 211 -11.89 -29.73 -10.65
N TYR A 212 -12.32 -29.25 -9.48
CA TYR A 212 -11.95 -29.81 -8.18
C TYR A 212 -13.10 -30.43 -7.38
N VAL A 213 -14.27 -30.60 -7.99
CA VAL A 213 -15.44 -31.22 -7.31
C VAL A 213 -15.08 -32.61 -6.80
N GLY A 214 -15.34 -32.85 -5.51
CA GLY A 214 -15.10 -34.14 -4.84
C GLY A 214 -13.63 -34.45 -4.56
N LYS A 215 -12.72 -33.48 -4.72
CA LYS A 215 -11.28 -33.64 -4.48
C LYS A 215 -10.88 -32.95 -3.18
N THR A 216 -9.96 -33.57 -2.44
CA THR A 216 -9.23 -32.93 -1.35
C THR A 216 -7.95 -32.33 -1.91
N VAL A 217 -7.71 -31.04 -1.65
CA VAL A 217 -6.54 -30.30 -2.13
C VAL A 217 -5.75 -29.75 -0.95
N LEU A 218 -4.44 -30.03 -0.91
CA LEU A 218 -3.53 -29.37 0.02
C LEU A 218 -2.83 -28.20 -0.67
N VAL A 219 -2.93 -27.00 -0.09
CA VAL A 219 -2.16 -25.82 -0.49
C VAL A 219 -0.95 -25.67 0.44
N ILE A 220 0.25 -25.58 -0.13
CA ILE A 220 1.51 -25.38 0.61
C ILE A 220 1.91 -23.90 0.55
N GLY A 221 1.83 -23.20 1.68
CA GLY A 221 2.28 -21.81 1.86
C GLY A 221 1.45 -21.03 2.88
N GLY A 222 2.08 -20.04 3.54
CA GLY A 222 1.47 -19.21 4.59
C GLY A 222 1.22 -17.74 4.22
N SER A 223 1.23 -17.41 2.93
CA SER A 223 1.06 -16.03 2.43
C SER A 223 -0.39 -15.73 1.97
N GLY A 224 -0.70 -14.46 1.69
CA GLY A 224 -2.00 -14.08 1.12
C GLY A 224 -2.31 -14.79 -0.21
N VAL A 225 -1.28 -15.06 -1.03
CA VAL A 225 -1.43 -15.84 -2.28
C VAL A 225 -1.89 -17.27 -2.00
N ALA A 226 -1.40 -17.89 -0.91
CA ALA A 226 -1.82 -19.22 -0.50
C ALA A 226 -3.28 -19.24 -0.07
N ILE A 227 -3.72 -18.22 0.68
CA ILE A 227 -5.12 -18.08 1.07
C ILE A 227 -6.02 -17.85 -0.14
N ASP A 228 -5.63 -16.97 -1.08
CA ASP A 228 -6.40 -16.72 -2.28
C ASP A 228 -6.52 -17.97 -3.17
N ALA A 229 -5.45 -18.72 -3.33
CA ALA A 229 -5.49 -20.00 -4.05
C ALA A 229 -6.40 -21.00 -3.34
N ALA A 230 -6.30 -21.13 -2.01
CA ALA A 230 -7.11 -22.06 -1.24
C ALA A 230 -8.61 -21.73 -1.32
N ARG A 231 -8.98 -20.46 -1.13
CA ARG A 231 -10.36 -19.97 -1.23
C ARG A 231 -10.91 -20.05 -2.65
N THR A 232 -10.06 -19.88 -3.67
CA THR A 232 -10.42 -20.07 -5.08
C THR A 232 -10.69 -21.54 -5.37
N VAL A 233 -9.79 -22.44 -4.97
CA VAL A 233 -9.97 -23.90 -5.16
C VAL A 233 -11.18 -24.42 -4.38
N ARG A 234 -11.45 -23.86 -3.19
CA ARG A 234 -12.65 -24.16 -2.40
C ARG A 234 -13.94 -23.83 -3.15
N ARG A 235 -14.01 -22.68 -3.83
CA ARG A 235 -15.13 -22.28 -4.71
C ARG A 235 -15.27 -23.15 -5.95
N LEU A 236 -14.19 -23.79 -6.39
CA LEU A 236 -14.20 -24.76 -7.50
C LEU A 236 -14.58 -26.20 -7.06
N GLY A 237 -15.15 -26.33 -5.86
CA GLY A 237 -15.78 -27.56 -5.37
C GLY A 237 -14.87 -28.49 -4.54
N ALA A 238 -13.65 -28.06 -4.21
CA ALA A 238 -12.74 -28.86 -3.42
C ALA A 238 -13.05 -28.83 -1.91
N GLU A 239 -12.63 -29.86 -1.20
CA GLU A 239 -12.25 -29.76 0.21
C GLU A 239 -10.79 -29.27 0.27
N VAL A 240 -10.51 -28.25 1.08
CA VAL A 240 -9.20 -27.58 1.05
C VAL A 240 -8.54 -27.56 2.41
N LEU A 241 -7.26 -27.90 2.40
CA LEU A 241 -6.35 -27.84 3.54
C LEU A 241 -5.21 -26.89 3.18
N ILE A 242 -4.68 -26.16 4.15
CA ILE A 242 -3.45 -25.36 4.03
C ILE A 242 -2.41 -25.95 4.97
N ALA A 243 -1.19 -26.17 4.48
CA ALA A 243 -0.02 -26.39 5.33
C ALA A 243 1.02 -25.31 5.07
N CYS A 244 1.63 -24.79 6.13
CA CYS A 244 2.63 -23.75 6.04
C CYS A 244 3.76 -23.96 7.06
N LEU A 245 4.92 -23.40 6.77
CA LEU A 245 6.07 -23.48 7.69
C LEU A 245 5.87 -22.56 8.89
N GLU A 246 5.15 -21.45 8.66
CA GLU A 246 4.87 -20.45 9.66
C GLU A 246 3.95 -20.98 10.77
N SER A 247 4.18 -20.45 11.97
CA SER A 247 3.38 -20.72 13.17
C SER A 247 2.09 -19.91 13.19
N GLN A 248 1.14 -20.37 14.00
CA GLN A 248 -0.11 -19.65 14.23
C GLN A 248 0.10 -18.35 15.04
N ASP A 249 1.13 -18.30 15.88
CA ASP A 249 1.43 -17.14 16.72
C ASP A 249 2.04 -16.01 15.87
N ARG A 250 1.22 -15.00 15.59
CA ARG A 250 1.61 -13.82 14.81
C ARG A 250 2.60 -12.90 15.54
N THR A 251 2.78 -13.06 16.84
CA THR A 251 3.77 -12.29 17.62
C THR A 251 5.16 -12.89 17.53
N SER A 252 5.25 -14.16 17.14
CA SER A 252 6.51 -14.85 16.85
C SER A 252 7.20 -14.28 15.62
N LEU A 253 8.52 -14.42 15.58
CA LEU A 253 9.34 -14.19 14.38
C LEU A 253 8.83 -14.99 13.17
N ASP A 254 8.29 -16.18 13.45
CA ASP A 254 7.82 -17.20 12.53
C ASP A 254 6.30 -17.18 12.34
N GLY A 255 5.61 -16.11 12.72
CA GLY A 255 4.16 -15.99 12.54
C GLY A 255 3.73 -16.00 11.07
N ILE A 256 2.53 -16.53 10.81
CA ILE A 256 1.93 -16.58 9.47
C ILE A 256 1.88 -15.20 8.79
N LEU A 257 2.24 -15.15 7.51
CA LEU A 257 2.41 -13.91 6.75
C LEU A 257 1.11 -13.36 6.18
N ALA A 258 0.11 -14.22 5.97
CA ALA A 258 -1.17 -13.79 5.40
C ALA A 258 -1.90 -12.81 6.34
N PRO A 259 -2.68 -11.85 5.82
CA PRO A 259 -3.50 -10.95 6.65
C PRO A 259 -4.51 -11.72 7.52
N ILE A 260 -4.75 -11.23 8.74
CA ILE A 260 -5.63 -11.90 9.71
C ILE A 260 -7.08 -12.00 9.22
N ASP A 261 -7.60 -10.96 8.58
CA ASP A 261 -8.97 -10.93 8.04
C ASP A 261 -9.17 -12.03 6.98
N GLU A 262 -8.16 -12.29 6.15
CA GLU A 262 -8.19 -13.31 5.10
C GLU A 262 -8.09 -14.74 5.66
N GLU A 263 -7.29 -14.92 6.71
CA GLU A 263 -7.20 -16.20 7.44
C GLU A 263 -8.52 -16.55 8.12
N ILE A 264 -9.18 -15.57 8.75
CA ILE A 264 -10.50 -15.75 9.35
C ILE A 264 -11.52 -16.15 8.28
N ASP A 265 -11.57 -15.44 7.16
CA ASP A 265 -12.47 -15.75 6.05
C ASP A 265 -12.26 -17.18 5.52
N ALA A 266 -11.01 -17.61 5.38
CA ALA A 266 -10.68 -18.95 4.91
C ALA A 266 -11.19 -20.03 5.89
N LYS A 267 -11.00 -19.82 7.19
CA LYS A 267 -11.51 -20.72 8.24
C LYS A 267 -13.04 -20.78 8.24
N GLU A 268 -13.72 -19.64 8.09
CA GLU A 268 -15.18 -19.58 7.96
C GLU A 268 -15.68 -20.37 6.74
N GLU A 269 -14.93 -20.39 5.65
CA GLU A 269 -15.23 -21.17 4.43
C GLU A 269 -14.92 -22.69 4.55
N GLY A 270 -14.48 -23.12 5.73
CA GLY A 270 -14.20 -24.53 6.06
C GLY A 270 -12.81 -25.00 5.67
N ILE A 271 -11.86 -24.09 5.47
CA ILE A 271 -10.47 -24.43 5.13
C ILE A 271 -9.70 -24.73 6.42
N ALA A 272 -9.14 -25.94 6.52
CA ALA A 272 -8.33 -26.35 7.67
C ALA A 272 -6.87 -25.92 7.52
N PHE A 273 -6.24 -25.53 8.63
CA PHE A 273 -4.86 -25.05 8.66
C PHE A 273 -3.96 -25.99 9.47
N TYR A 274 -2.81 -26.34 8.89
CA TYR A 274 -1.71 -27.07 9.49
C TYR A 274 -0.49 -26.16 9.56
N TYR A 275 -0.41 -25.38 10.63
CA TYR A 275 0.73 -24.49 10.91
C TYR A 275 1.97 -25.30 11.28
N SER A 276 3.15 -24.70 11.07
CA SER A 276 4.43 -25.31 11.43
C SER A 276 4.62 -26.71 10.84
N ARG A 277 4.24 -26.91 9.57
CA ARG A 277 4.34 -28.19 8.87
C ARG A 277 5.09 -28.08 7.55
N ASN A 278 6.14 -28.88 7.42
CA ASN A 278 6.95 -29.03 6.22
C ASN A 278 6.56 -30.30 5.45
N LEU A 279 6.52 -30.23 4.12
CA LEU A 279 6.33 -31.41 3.28
C LEU A 279 7.64 -32.18 3.14
N GLU A 280 7.72 -33.34 3.80
CA GLU A 280 8.94 -34.16 3.83
C GLU A 280 8.93 -35.24 2.73
N GLU A 281 7.79 -35.90 2.52
CA GLU A 281 7.68 -37.05 1.60
C GLU A 281 6.30 -37.11 0.95
N ILE A 282 6.26 -37.54 -0.31
CA ILE A 282 5.03 -37.87 -1.06
C ILE A 282 5.10 -39.34 -1.47
N ARG A 283 4.03 -40.10 -1.20
CA ARG A 283 3.87 -41.49 -1.63
C ARG A 283 2.56 -41.65 -2.42
N PRO A 284 2.58 -42.29 -3.59
CA PRO A 284 1.35 -42.67 -4.29
C PRO A 284 0.52 -43.63 -3.42
N LYS A 285 -0.79 -43.37 -3.31
CA LYS A 285 -1.72 -44.21 -2.56
C LYS A 285 -3.08 -44.25 -3.26
N GLU A 286 -3.37 -45.34 -3.95
CA GLU A 286 -4.69 -45.62 -4.58
C GLU A 286 -5.24 -44.46 -5.44
N GLY A 287 -4.42 -43.89 -6.32
CA GLY A 287 -4.80 -42.76 -7.17
C GLY A 287 -4.79 -41.39 -6.48
N ARG A 288 -4.45 -41.35 -5.19
CA ARG A 288 -4.21 -40.16 -4.37
C ARG A 288 -2.73 -40.08 -3.96
N MET A 289 -2.39 -39.06 -3.19
CA MET A 289 -1.05 -38.83 -2.64
C MET A 289 -1.13 -38.85 -1.11
N GLU A 290 -0.40 -39.77 -0.48
CA GLU A 290 -0.10 -39.73 0.94
C GLU A 290 1.11 -38.82 1.18
N LEU A 291 0.92 -37.82 2.03
CA LEU A 291 1.90 -36.78 2.34
C LEU A 291 2.33 -36.94 3.79
N LYS A 292 3.64 -36.94 4.02
CA LYS A 292 4.19 -36.84 5.37
C LYS A 292 4.61 -35.40 5.65
N LEU A 293 4.03 -34.83 6.71
CA LEU A 293 4.32 -33.48 7.13
C LEU A 293 5.06 -33.49 8.47
N SER A 294 6.31 -33.04 8.47
CA SER A 294 7.14 -32.92 9.68
C SER A 294 6.91 -31.59 10.39
N LEU A 295 7.19 -31.51 11.69
CA LEU A 295 7.15 -30.25 12.43
C LEU A 295 8.24 -29.29 11.93
N CYS A 296 7.86 -28.04 11.66
CA CYS A 296 8.77 -26.92 11.46
C CYS A 296 8.95 -26.19 12.79
N THR A 297 10.12 -26.34 13.40
CA THR A 297 10.43 -25.78 14.73
C THR A 297 10.87 -24.32 14.67
N SER A 298 11.43 -23.90 13.54
CA SER A 298 11.75 -22.49 13.26
C SER A 298 11.75 -22.25 11.75
N VAL A 299 11.37 -21.05 11.31
CA VAL A 299 11.35 -20.65 9.90
C VAL A 299 12.45 -19.65 9.59
N TYR A 300 12.58 -18.62 10.43
CA TYR A 300 13.48 -17.50 10.23
C TYR A 300 14.52 -17.38 11.34
N GLU A 301 15.72 -16.98 10.96
CA GLU A 301 16.78 -16.55 11.88
C GLU A 301 16.97 -15.03 11.73
N LEU A 302 17.16 -14.30 12.83
CA LEU A 302 17.56 -12.89 12.79
C LEU A 302 19.08 -12.81 12.69
N ALA A 303 19.59 -12.32 11.55
CA ALA A 303 21.00 -12.08 11.33
C ALA A 303 21.19 -10.64 10.80
N GLU A 304 22.06 -9.86 11.45
CA GLU A 304 22.37 -8.46 11.06
C GLU A 304 21.12 -7.57 10.88
N GLY A 305 20.11 -7.76 11.74
CA GLY A 305 18.85 -7.01 11.67
C GLY A 305 17.91 -7.42 10.52
N ARG A 306 18.23 -8.48 9.77
CA ARG A 306 17.40 -9.01 8.69
C ARG A 306 16.83 -10.39 9.07
N LYS A 307 15.59 -10.64 8.65
CA LYS A 307 15.00 -11.99 8.70
C LYS A 307 15.60 -12.84 7.58
N LEU A 308 16.34 -13.88 7.93
CA LEU A 308 16.89 -14.86 6.99
C LEU A 308 16.01 -16.11 6.99
N PHE A 309 15.56 -16.55 5.82
CA PHE A 309 14.80 -17.79 5.68
C PHE A 309 15.71 -19.01 5.83
N LYS A 310 15.58 -19.74 6.94
CA LYS A 310 16.41 -20.89 7.30
C LYS A 310 15.62 -21.86 8.18
N PRO A 311 14.70 -22.62 7.58
CA PRO A 311 13.79 -23.44 8.35
C PRO A 311 14.49 -24.66 8.97
N LEU A 312 14.05 -25.03 10.17
CA LEU A 312 14.48 -26.20 10.92
C LEU A 312 13.30 -27.14 11.13
N PHE A 313 13.57 -28.45 11.00
CA PHE A 313 12.54 -29.47 11.03
C PHE A 313 12.85 -30.53 12.08
N ASP A 314 11.82 -30.92 12.82
CA ASP A 314 11.82 -32.11 13.65
C ASP A 314 11.12 -33.24 12.87
N LYS A 315 11.91 -34.28 12.54
CA LYS A 315 11.46 -35.42 11.74
C LYS A 315 10.85 -36.55 12.57
N ASP A 316 10.85 -36.42 13.89
CA ASP A 316 10.21 -37.39 14.79
C ASP A 316 8.72 -37.06 14.99
N ASP A 317 8.33 -35.78 14.93
CA ASP A 317 6.93 -35.33 14.88
C ASP A 317 6.42 -35.25 13.43
N ILE A 318 5.86 -36.36 12.94
CA ILE A 318 5.26 -36.47 11.60
C ILE A 318 3.76 -36.72 11.69
N ILE A 319 2.98 -35.95 10.93
CA ILE A 319 1.59 -36.24 10.61
C ILE A 319 1.46 -36.72 9.17
N SER A 320 0.46 -37.57 8.89
CA SER A 320 0.18 -38.05 7.53
C SER A 320 -1.19 -37.56 7.05
N LEU A 321 -1.24 -37.03 5.82
CA LEU A 321 -2.47 -36.60 5.16
C LEU A 321 -2.59 -37.30 3.80
N THR A 322 -3.80 -37.62 3.35
CA THR A 322 -4.02 -38.15 2.01
C THR A 322 -4.87 -37.17 1.21
N VAL A 323 -4.37 -36.74 0.05
CA VAL A 323 -5.01 -35.73 -0.81
C VAL A 323 -4.97 -36.11 -2.28
N ASP A 324 -5.89 -35.56 -3.07
CA ASP A 324 -5.98 -35.81 -4.50
C ASP A 324 -5.06 -34.89 -5.31
N ARG A 325 -4.83 -33.67 -4.81
CA ARG A 325 -3.99 -32.67 -5.48
C ARG A 325 -3.18 -31.84 -4.49
N LEU A 326 -2.07 -31.29 -4.99
CA LEU A 326 -1.16 -30.44 -4.24
C LEU A 326 -0.97 -29.12 -4.99
N VAL A 327 -1.05 -27.99 -4.28
CA VAL A 327 -0.88 -26.65 -4.86
C VAL A 327 0.24 -25.93 -4.14
N PHE A 328 1.29 -25.54 -4.84
CA PHE A 328 2.39 -24.77 -4.25
C PHE A 328 2.17 -23.26 -4.35
N ALA A 329 2.23 -22.59 -3.20
CA ALA A 329 2.16 -21.14 -3.03
C ALA A 329 3.42 -20.61 -2.32
N ILE A 330 4.60 -21.11 -2.72
CA ILE A 330 5.91 -20.88 -2.07
C ILE A 330 6.69 -19.69 -2.66
N GLY A 331 5.98 -18.78 -3.34
CA GLY A 331 6.54 -17.56 -3.89
C GLY A 331 6.67 -17.55 -5.42
N GLN A 332 7.12 -16.41 -5.92
CA GLN A 332 7.21 -16.09 -7.34
C GLN A 332 8.64 -15.68 -7.71
N MET A 333 8.94 -15.63 -9.00
CA MET A 333 10.23 -15.21 -9.51
C MET A 333 10.09 -14.36 -10.78
N PRO A 334 11.06 -13.46 -11.04
CA PRO A 334 11.07 -12.69 -12.28
C PRO A 334 11.36 -13.59 -13.47
N ASP A 335 10.92 -13.17 -14.64
CA ASP A 335 11.34 -13.78 -15.89
C ASP A 335 12.75 -13.29 -16.26
N GLY A 336 13.75 -14.16 -16.10
CA GLY A 336 15.15 -13.83 -16.32
C GLY A 336 15.52 -13.55 -17.77
N THR A 337 14.68 -13.92 -18.74
CA THR A 337 14.96 -13.74 -20.18
C THR A 337 15.16 -12.26 -20.54
N TYR A 338 14.50 -11.38 -19.79
CA TYR A 338 14.33 -9.95 -20.01
C TYR A 338 15.33 -9.11 -19.22
N LEU A 339 15.85 -9.69 -18.16
CA LEU A 339 16.72 -9.03 -17.22
C LEU A 339 18.18 -9.33 -17.49
N LYS A 340 18.53 -10.24 -18.44
CA LYS A 340 19.91 -10.72 -18.68
C LYS A 340 20.96 -9.61 -18.66
N GLU A 341 20.63 -8.48 -19.28
CA GLU A 341 21.47 -7.28 -19.38
C GLU A 341 21.69 -6.52 -18.05
N LEU A 342 20.81 -6.73 -17.07
CA LEU A 342 20.76 -6.09 -15.76
C LEU A 342 21.06 -7.05 -14.61
N LEU A 343 21.18 -8.36 -14.88
CA LEU A 343 21.52 -9.37 -13.88
C LEU A 343 23.03 -9.33 -13.59
N ASP A 344 23.39 -9.52 -12.31
CA ASP A 344 24.76 -9.79 -11.91
C ASP A 344 25.21 -11.22 -12.26
N GLU A 345 26.47 -11.55 -11.97
CA GLU A 345 27.06 -12.87 -12.18
C GLU A 345 26.32 -14.01 -11.44
N LYS A 346 25.51 -13.66 -10.42
CA LYS A 346 24.68 -14.58 -9.64
C LYS A 346 23.21 -14.59 -10.11
N GLY A 347 22.90 -13.93 -11.23
CA GLY A 347 21.55 -13.87 -11.80
C GLY A 347 20.59 -12.94 -11.05
N ARG A 348 21.10 -11.96 -10.28
CA ARG A 348 20.29 -11.04 -9.47
C ARG A 348 20.20 -9.68 -10.13
N LEU A 349 18.99 -9.12 -10.21
CA LEU A 349 18.79 -7.74 -10.63
C LEU A 349 19.32 -6.79 -9.55
N ILE A 350 20.23 -5.90 -9.93
CA ILE A 350 20.78 -4.89 -9.02
C ILE A 350 20.32 -3.50 -9.46
N ALA A 351 19.59 -2.84 -8.58
CA ALA A 351 19.27 -1.43 -8.65
C ALA A 351 19.60 -0.77 -7.31
N ASP A 352 19.90 0.51 -7.34
CA ASP A 352 20.12 1.31 -6.15
C ASP A 352 18.81 1.38 -5.32
N PRO A 353 18.84 1.12 -4.00
CA PRO A 353 17.63 1.01 -3.19
C PRO A 353 16.90 2.35 -2.96
N ILE A 354 17.57 3.48 -3.19
CA ILE A 354 17.01 4.83 -2.99
C ILE A 354 16.47 5.36 -4.31
N THR A 355 17.29 5.31 -5.36
CA THR A 355 17.03 5.93 -6.65
C THR A 355 16.41 4.97 -7.67
N LEU A 356 16.49 3.66 -7.44
CA LEU A 356 16.08 2.59 -8.36
C LEU A 356 16.89 2.57 -9.68
N ALA A 357 17.99 3.32 -9.75
CA ALA A 357 18.88 3.32 -10.90
C ALA A 357 19.64 2.00 -11.00
N THR A 358 19.76 1.46 -12.21
CA THR A 358 20.57 0.25 -12.47
C THR A 358 21.98 0.64 -12.89
N LYS A 359 22.86 -0.36 -13.10
CA LYS A 359 24.20 -0.14 -13.68
C LYS A 359 24.15 0.36 -15.14
N LYS A 360 23.02 0.19 -15.84
CA LYS A 360 22.87 0.69 -17.21
C LYS A 360 22.34 2.12 -17.17
N GLU A 361 23.08 3.02 -17.80
CA GLU A 361 22.71 4.43 -17.89
C GLU A 361 21.32 4.60 -18.51
N GLY A 362 20.50 5.46 -17.88
CA GLY A 362 19.12 5.73 -18.26
C GLY A 362 18.14 4.59 -17.99
N VAL A 363 18.54 3.53 -17.28
CA VAL A 363 17.68 2.38 -16.97
C VAL A 363 17.45 2.27 -15.46
N PHE A 364 16.18 2.19 -15.08
CA PHE A 364 15.68 2.08 -13.71
C PHE A 364 14.86 0.80 -13.56
N ALA A 365 14.80 0.21 -12.36
CA ALA A 365 14.01 -0.98 -12.11
C ALA A 365 13.33 -0.96 -10.73
N GLY A 366 12.06 -1.38 -10.67
CA GLY A 366 11.27 -1.33 -9.44
C GLY A 366 9.96 -2.10 -9.50
N GLY A 367 9.29 -2.20 -8.37
CA GLY A 367 8.18 -3.13 -8.12
C GLY A 367 8.68 -4.51 -7.72
N ASP A 368 7.81 -5.53 -7.88
CA ASP A 368 8.10 -6.89 -7.41
C ASP A 368 9.31 -7.54 -8.07
N VAL A 369 9.73 -7.06 -9.25
CA VAL A 369 10.94 -7.52 -9.94
C VAL A 369 12.20 -7.30 -9.09
N LEU A 370 12.20 -6.28 -8.23
CA LEU A 370 13.29 -5.95 -7.33
C LEU A 370 13.00 -6.44 -5.90
N ILE A 371 11.85 -6.06 -5.34
CA ILE A 371 11.42 -6.43 -4.00
C ILE A 371 9.94 -6.81 -4.06
N ILE A 372 9.65 -8.11 -3.89
CA ILE A 372 8.28 -8.61 -3.80
C ILE A 372 7.62 -8.01 -2.56
N GLY A 373 6.48 -7.36 -2.75
CA GLY A 373 5.78 -6.71 -1.66
C GLY A 373 4.27 -6.63 -1.89
N ARG A 374 3.63 -5.74 -1.14
CA ARG A 374 2.21 -5.39 -1.33
C ARG A 374 2.08 -4.36 -2.45
N ALA A 375 0.89 -4.25 -3.04
CA ALA A 375 0.63 -3.31 -4.13
C ALA A 375 1.05 -1.86 -3.82
N ALA A 376 0.83 -1.39 -2.59
CA ALA A 376 1.25 -0.06 -2.15
C ALA A 376 2.78 0.16 -2.17
N GLU A 377 3.57 -0.89 -1.95
CA GLU A 377 5.03 -0.80 -2.04
C GLU A 377 5.50 -0.71 -3.49
N ALA A 378 4.84 -1.43 -4.41
CA ALA A 378 5.07 -1.29 -5.84
C ALA A 378 4.68 0.11 -6.34
N ILE A 379 3.55 0.66 -5.89
CA ILE A 379 3.12 2.04 -6.15
C ILE A 379 4.19 3.03 -5.65
N ARG A 380 4.66 2.86 -4.41
CA ARG A 380 5.75 3.68 -3.85
C ARG A 380 7.00 3.65 -4.75
N GLN A 381 7.41 2.48 -5.20
CA GLN A 381 8.55 2.35 -6.11
C GLN A 381 8.30 3.01 -7.47
N GLY A 382 7.07 2.98 -7.99
CA GLY A 382 6.69 3.75 -9.19
C GLY A 382 6.82 5.27 -8.98
N LEU A 383 6.40 5.79 -7.83
CA LEU A 383 6.60 7.21 -7.47
C LEU A 383 8.08 7.59 -7.40
N VAL A 384 8.89 6.72 -6.78
CA VAL A 384 10.34 6.91 -6.68
C VAL A 384 10.98 6.89 -8.06
N ALA A 385 10.65 5.91 -8.91
CA ALA A 385 11.17 5.81 -10.27
C ALA A 385 10.83 7.06 -11.09
N ALA A 386 9.60 7.57 -11.01
CA ALA A 386 9.22 8.80 -11.70
C ALA A 386 10.07 10.01 -11.27
N LYS A 387 10.35 10.14 -9.97
CA LYS A 387 11.24 11.19 -9.44
C LYS A 387 12.67 11.03 -9.94
N SER A 388 13.23 9.82 -9.87
CA SER A 388 14.59 9.54 -10.31
C SER A 388 14.77 9.77 -11.80
N ILE A 389 13.83 9.29 -12.63
CA ILE A 389 13.85 9.48 -14.09
C ILE A 389 13.78 10.97 -14.44
N LYS A 390 12.89 11.74 -13.79
CA LYS A 390 12.84 13.19 -13.97
C LYS A 390 14.20 13.83 -13.70
N ARG A 391 14.83 13.51 -12.58
CA ARG A 391 16.12 14.09 -12.19
C ARG A 391 17.23 13.70 -13.15
N TYR A 392 17.26 12.45 -13.59
CA TYR A 392 18.16 11.96 -14.63
C TYR A 392 18.03 12.76 -15.93
N LEU A 393 16.80 12.93 -16.45
CA LEU A 393 16.54 13.68 -17.67
C LEU A 393 16.85 15.19 -17.53
N GLU A 394 16.73 15.74 -16.33
CA GLU A 394 17.09 17.13 -16.01
C GLU A 394 18.57 17.32 -15.67
N GLY A 395 19.40 16.26 -15.70
CA GLY A 395 20.82 16.32 -15.36
C GLY A 395 21.10 16.67 -13.90
N LYS A 396 20.16 16.40 -12.99
CA LYS A 396 20.25 16.68 -11.56
C LYS A 396 20.74 15.45 -10.80
N ASP A 397 21.41 15.67 -9.67
CA ASP A 397 21.89 14.60 -8.79
C ASP A 397 20.74 13.67 -8.36
N LEU A 398 20.87 12.35 -8.46
CA LEU A 398 19.77 11.44 -8.11
C LEU A 398 19.52 11.34 -6.60
N GLU A 399 20.51 11.65 -5.77
CA GLU A 399 20.46 11.41 -4.32
C GLU A 399 20.05 12.64 -3.48
N GLU A 400 20.07 13.84 -4.09
CA GLU A 400 19.76 15.10 -3.39
C GLU A 400 18.38 15.11 -2.70
N TRP A 401 17.43 14.28 -3.16
CA TRP A 401 16.17 14.07 -2.45
C TRP A 401 16.37 13.01 -1.35
N LYS A 402 16.94 13.41 -0.20
CA LYS A 402 16.78 12.59 1.00
C LYS A 402 15.30 12.57 1.35
N ALA A 403 14.70 11.38 1.37
CA ALA A 403 13.37 11.22 1.96
C ALA A 403 13.44 11.81 3.37
N LEU A 404 12.75 12.93 3.59
CA LEU A 404 12.54 13.45 4.93
C LEU A 404 11.86 12.30 5.69
N GLU A 405 12.58 11.72 6.65
CA GLU A 405 11.97 10.81 7.59
C GLU A 405 10.82 11.57 8.24
N CYS A 406 9.59 11.18 7.91
CA CYS A 406 8.43 11.75 8.57
C CYS A 406 8.51 11.29 10.03
N PRO A 407 8.70 12.21 10.99
CA PRO A 407 8.81 11.81 12.39
C PRO A 407 7.54 11.06 12.79
N VAL A 408 7.71 9.91 13.43
CA VAL A 408 6.60 9.14 13.97
C VAL A 408 5.98 9.96 15.10
N ALA A 409 4.82 10.54 14.83
CA ALA A 409 4.04 11.22 15.87
C ALA A 409 3.42 10.15 16.79
N GLY A 410 3.47 10.35 18.11
CA GLY A 410 2.78 9.52 19.08
C GLY A 410 1.29 9.88 19.21
N LEU A 411 0.65 9.42 20.29
CA LEU A 411 -0.71 9.86 20.62
C LEU A 411 -0.76 11.37 20.90
N PRO A 412 -1.79 12.09 20.43
CA PRO A 412 -1.91 13.54 20.64
C PRO A 412 -2.33 13.90 22.07
N TYR A 413 -2.88 12.93 22.82
CA TYR A 413 -3.31 13.07 24.20
C TYR A 413 -2.90 11.83 24.99
N LYS A 414 -2.91 11.94 26.34
CA LYS A 414 -2.81 10.77 27.22
C LYS A 414 -3.91 9.76 26.88
N LYS A 415 -3.55 8.48 26.82
CA LYS A 415 -4.43 7.38 26.41
C LYS A 415 -5.76 7.36 27.18
N GLU A 416 -5.73 7.66 28.47
CA GLU A 416 -6.90 7.63 29.36
C GLU A 416 -7.95 8.71 29.03
N LYS A 417 -7.56 9.75 28.28
CA LYS A 417 -8.47 10.82 27.83
C LYS A 417 -9.11 10.52 26.47
N ILE A 418 -8.70 9.45 25.79
CA ILE A 418 -9.20 9.09 24.47
C ILE A 418 -10.38 8.12 24.66
N GLY A 419 -11.58 8.56 24.29
CA GLY A 419 -12.77 7.72 24.37
C GLY A 419 -12.74 6.54 23.41
N TYR A 420 -13.13 5.36 23.92
CA TYR A 420 -13.35 4.16 23.11
C TYR A 420 -14.41 4.43 22.04
N LYS A 421 -14.14 4.02 20.79
CA LYS A 421 -15.17 3.96 19.75
C LYS A 421 -14.99 2.71 18.89
N PRO A 422 -16.05 1.89 18.71
CA PRO A 422 -15.95 0.66 17.95
C PRO A 422 -15.62 0.93 16.48
N SER A 423 -14.72 0.11 15.93
CA SER A 423 -14.40 0.12 14.51
C SER A 423 -15.58 -0.35 13.67
N GLN A 424 -15.75 0.25 12.50
CA GLN A 424 -16.73 -0.20 11.53
C GLN A 424 -16.20 -1.42 10.79
N SER A 425 -17.08 -2.41 10.59
CA SER A 425 -16.78 -3.61 9.81
C SER A 425 -17.76 -3.72 8.65
N LEU A 426 -17.29 -4.30 7.55
CA LEU A 426 -18.14 -4.53 6.39
C LEU A 426 -19.03 -5.73 6.63
N ARG A 427 -20.27 -5.62 6.14
CA ARG A 427 -21.13 -6.79 5.98
C ARG A 427 -20.49 -7.71 4.95
N LYS A 428 -20.17 -8.94 5.37
CA LYS A 428 -19.70 -9.99 4.49
C LYS A 428 -20.87 -10.82 3.95
N LEU A 429 -20.72 -11.37 2.76
CA LEU A 429 -21.60 -12.44 2.26
C LEU A 429 -21.60 -13.63 3.25
N LEU A 430 -22.71 -14.37 3.29
CA LEU A 430 -22.78 -15.63 4.06
C LEU A 430 -21.87 -16.67 3.40
N VAL A 431 -21.30 -17.59 4.20
CA VAL A 431 -20.38 -18.63 3.68
C VAL A 431 -20.99 -19.40 2.50
N LYS A 432 -22.29 -19.73 2.56
CA LYS A 432 -22.97 -20.41 1.46
C LYS A 432 -22.92 -19.61 0.16
N GLU A 433 -23.25 -18.31 0.22
CA GLU A 433 -23.19 -17.39 -0.92
C GLU A 433 -21.75 -17.25 -1.43
N ARG A 434 -20.76 -17.16 -0.52
CA ARG A 434 -19.33 -17.06 -0.88
C ARG A 434 -18.83 -18.25 -1.70
N LEU A 435 -19.41 -19.43 -1.51
CA LEU A 435 -18.97 -20.68 -2.15
C LEU A 435 -19.62 -20.92 -3.51
N ASP A 436 -20.73 -20.24 -3.80
CA ASP A 436 -21.51 -20.43 -5.03
C ASP A 436 -20.87 -19.68 -6.23
N ASP A 437 -20.14 -18.59 -5.98
CA ASP A 437 -19.53 -17.77 -7.02
C ASP A 437 -18.25 -17.00 -6.56
N PHE A 438 -17.83 -16.03 -7.39
CA PHE A 438 -16.70 -15.14 -7.16
C PHE A 438 -17.17 -13.69 -6.94
N GLU A 439 -18.39 -13.48 -6.46
CA GLU A 439 -18.89 -12.15 -6.09
C GLU A 439 -18.08 -11.54 -4.94
N LEU A 440 -18.06 -10.21 -4.91
CA LEU A 440 -17.32 -9.45 -3.91
C LEU A 440 -17.84 -9.78 -2.50
N VAL A 441 -16.97 -10.33 -1.67
CA VAL A 441 -17.33 -10.81 -0.31
C VAL A 441 -17.75 -9.66 0.60
N GLU A 442 -16.99 -8.56 0.53
CA GLU A 442 -17.17 -7.37 1.35
C GLU A 442 -18.14 -6.40 0.66
N LYS A 443 -19.37 -6.26 1.20
CA LYS A 443 -20.43 -5.41 0.63
C LYS A 443 -20.18 -3.90 0.82
N GLU A 444 -21.09 -3.09 0.26
CA GLU A 444 -21.05 -1.63 0.20
C GLU A 444 -20.94 -0.95 1.58
N LEU A 445 -20.32 0.24 1.55
CA LEU A 445 -20.15 1.13 2.68
C LEU A 445 -21.26 2.18 2.70
N THR A 446 -21.98 2.30 3.81
CA THR A 446 -22.90 3.43 4.00
C THR A 446 -22.13 4.67 4.43
N ILE A 447 -22.64 5.85 4.05
CA ILE A 447 -22.03 7.12 4.44
C ILE A 447 -21.96 7.28 5.97
N ASP A 448 -22.95 6.77 6.72
CA ASP A 448 -22.96 6.81 8.18
C ASP A 448 -21.84 5.98 8.81
N MET A 449 -21.56 4.79 8.25
CA MET A 449 -20.43 3.97 8.67
C MET A 449 -19.12 4.71 8.41
N VAL A 450 -18.97 5.29 7.22
CA VAL A 450 -17.75 6.03 6.83
C VAL A 450 -17.53 7.24 7.75
N ILE A 451 -18.57 7.99 8.06
CA ILE A 451 -18.50 9.12 8.99
C ILE A 451 -18.11 8.64 10.39
N SER A 452 -18.73 7.57 10.89
CA SER A 452 -18.42 6.99 12.20
C SER A 452 -16.96 6.57 12.28
N GLU A 453 -16.46 5.92 11.22
CA GLU A 453 -15.08 5.46 11.13
C GLU A 453 -14.09 6.62 11.00
N ALA A 454 -14.38 7.62 10.16
CA ALA A 454 -13.54 8.81 10.02
C ALA A 454 -13.43 9.61 11.34
N GLN A 455 -14.52 9.66 12.13
CA GLN A 455 -14.54 10.26 13.47
C GLN A 455 -13.71 9.51 14.51
N ARG A 456 -13.14 8.36 14.14
CA ARG A 456 -12.15 7.65 14.97
C ARG A 456 -10.74 8.20 14.79
N CYS A 457 -10.45 8.95 13.73
CA CYS A 457 -9.12 9.53 13.54
C CYS A 457 -8.72 10.41 14.73
N LEU A 458 -7.51 10.17 15.26
CA LEU A 458 -6.94 10.97 16.36
C LEU A 458 -6.23 12.24 15.86
N HIS A 459 -6.08 12.42 14.55
CA HIS A 459 -5.33 13.54 13.95
C HIS A 459 -3.88 13.65 14.49
N CYS A 460 -3.26 12.51 14.78
CA CYS A 460 -1.90 12.43 15.30
C CYS A 460 -0.84 12.83 14.25
N GLY A 461 -1.10 12.58 12.96
CA GLY A 461 -0.23 12.94 11.84
C GLY A 461 -0.03 14.45 11.66
N SER A 462 1.07 14.87 11.02
CA SER A 462 1.39 16.28 10.81
C SER A 462 0.27 17.03 10.07
N CYS A 463 0.17 18.35 10.31
CA CYS A 463 -0.77 19.14 9.51
C CYS A 463 -0.36 19.19 8.03
N GLU A 464 0.93 18.98 7.70
CA GLU A 464 1.40 18.93 6.31
C GLU A 464 0.90 17.71 5.57
N THR A 465 0.75 16.58 6.25
CA THR A 465 0.20 15.36 5.66
C THR A 465 -1.32 15.33 5.72
N CYS A 466 -1.93 15.93 6.74
CA CYS A 466 -3.38 15.95 6.91
C CYS A 466 -4.06 16.93 5.94
N GLN A 467 -3.56 18.16 5.82
CA GLN A 467 -4.11 19.26 5.01
C GLN A 467 -5.64 19.49 5.09
N ALA A 468 -6.35 18.93 6.07
CA ALA A 468 -7.81 18.94 6.11
C ALA A 468 -8.41 20.35 6.11
N CYS A 469 -7.74 21.35 6.72
CA CYS A 469 -8.19 22.74 6.66
C CYS A 469 -8.12 23.35 5.25
N VAL A 470 -7.16 22.92 4.43
CA VAL A 470 -7.01 23.32 3.02
C VAL A 470 -8.01 22.56 2.16
N ALA A 471 -8.14 21.25 2.39
CA ALA A 471 -9.13 20.41 1.73
C ALA A 471 -10.57 20.94 1.96
N LEU A 472 -10.86 21.47 3.14
CA LEU A 472 -12.17 22.04 3.48
C LEU A 472 -12.28 23.56 3.21
N HIS A 473 -11.33 24.19 2.53
CA HIS A 473 -11.31 25.64 2.22
C HIS A 473 -11.43 26.57 3.43
N MET A 474 -11.06 26.09 4.62
CA MET A 474 -10.93 26.96 5.80
C MET A 474 -9.67 27.80 5.73
N ARG A 475 -8.65 27.36 4.97
CA ARG A 475 -7.40 28.08 4.71
C ARG A 475 -6.91 27.79 3.31
N ASP A 476 -6.09 28.69 2.78
CA ASP A 476 -5.41 28.49 1.49
C ASP A 476 -4.21 27.55 1.63
N GLU A 477 -3.55 27.56 2.80
CA GLU A 477 -2.41 26.70 3.10
C GLU A 477 -2.37 26.28 4.58
N VAL A 478 -1.57 25.26 4.88
CA VAL A 478 -1.30 24.86 6.26
C VAL A 478 -0.34 25.86 6.88
N SER A 479 -0.88 26.76 7.69
CA SER A 479 -0.09 27.74 8.42
C SER A 479 1.03 27.10 9.24
N LYS A 480 2.24 27.61 9.07
CA LYS A 480 3.39 27.24 9.90
C LYS A 480 3.83 28.38 10.78
N MET A 481 4.43 27.99 11.90
CA MET A 481 5.11 28.90 12.77
C MET A 481 6.45 29.27 12.13
N THR A 482 6.71 30.57 12.00
CA THR A 482 7.95 31.13 11.48
C THR A 482 8.54 32.06 12.54
N PRO A 483 9.82 31.90 12.91
CA PRO A 483 10.48 32.84 13.83
C PRO A 483 10.76 34.18 13.13
N ILE A 484 10.52 35.28 13.84
CA ILE A 484 11.05 36.60 13.47
C ILE A 484 12.37 36.79 14.19
N ASP A 485 13.47 36.65 13.47
CA ASP A 485 14.83 36.67 14.03
C ASP A 485 15.16 38.00 14.72
N GLU A 486 14.63 39.12 14.22
CA GLU A 486 14.84 40.45 14.81
C GLU A 486 14.18 40.60 16.19
N SER A 487 13.11 39.82 16.44
CA SER A 487 12.30 39.89 17.65
C SER A 487 12.56 38.71 18.61
N CYS A 488 13.12 37.61 18.12
CA CYS A 488 13.42 36.43 18.92
C CYS A 488 14.74 36.59 19.68
N ASP A 489 14.72 36.38 20.99
CA ASP A 489 15.89 36.37 21.88
C ASP A 489 16.25 34.96 22.38
N GLY A 490 15.52 33.93 21.93
CA GLY A 490 15.74 32.54 22.34
C GLY A 490 15.30 32.21 23.77
N CYS A 491 14.33 32.93 24.35
CA CYS A 491 13.81 32.67 25.70
C CYS A 491 13.14 31.29 25.91
N GLY A 492 12.68 30.63 24.84
CA GLY A 492 12.18 29.25 24.91
C GLY A 492 10.72 29.04 25.35
N TYR A 493 9.96 30.09 25.70
CA TYR A 493 8.54 29.95 26.09
C TYR A 493 7.66 29.21 25.06
N CYS A 494 7.94 29.42 23.78
CA CYS A 494 7.25 28.73 22.70
C CYS A 494 7.53 27.22 22.68
N ILE A 495 8.70 26.77 23.14
CA ILE A 495 9.07 25.36 23.23
C ILE A 495 8.23 24.68 24.31
N GLU A 496 8.15 25.29 25.50
CA GLU A 496 7.37 24.76 26.63
C GLU A 496 5.86 24.69 26.31
N THR A 497 5.34 25.70 25.61
CA THR A 497 3.92 25.74 25.20
C THR A 497 3.59 24.72 24.10
N CYS A 498 4.58 24.26 23.33
CA CYS A 498 4.34 23.40 22.18
C CYS A 498 4.04 21.95 22.59
N SER A 499 2.76 21.58 22.64
CA SER A 499 2.32 20.21 22.94
C SER A 499 2.79 19.15 21.93
N TYR A 500 3.34 19.57 20.79
CA TYR A 500 3.79 18.71 19.70
C TYR A 500 5.32 18.58 19.60
N GLY A 501 6.08 19.27 20.46
CA GLY A 501 7.55 19.25 20.41
C GLY A 501 8.13 19.78 19.09
N ALA A 502 7.41 20.70 18.42
CA ALA A 502 7.75 21.16 17.07
C ALA A 502 8.80 22.27 17.02
N ILE A 503 9.30 22.75 18.15
CA ILE A 503 10.17 23.93 18.25
C ILE A 503 11.43 23.53 19.02
N LYS A 504 12.60 23.84 18.45
CA LYS A 504 13.92 23.64 19.07
C LYS A 504 14.60 24.98 19.27
N LEU A 505 15.40 25.09 20.33
CA LEU A 505 16.31 26.22 20.50
C LEU A 505 17.58 25.94 19.69
N ILE A 506 18.01 26.90 18.88
CA ILE A 506 19.25 26.84 18.13
C ILE A 506 20.11 28.07 18.41
N GLU A 507 21.42 27.90 18.26
CA GLU A 507 22.40 28.97 18.39
C GLU A 507 23.10 29.15 17.05
N TYR A 508 23.34 30.39 16.64
CA TYR A 508 24.01 30.70 15.39
C TYR A 508 24.85 31.97 15.54
N MET A 509 25.88 32.12 14.70
CA MET A 509 26.69 33.35 14.69
C MET A 509 26.07 34.40 13.77
N LYS A 510 25.92 35.62 14.29
CA LYS A 510 25.57 36.82 13.52
C LYS A 510 26.47 37.96 13.98
N ASP A 511 27.19 38.58 13.04
CA ASP A 511 28.09 39.71 13.30
C ASP A 511 29.15 39.45 14.40
N GLY A 512 29.67 38.21 14.47
CA GLY A 512 30.68 37.82 15.46
C GLY A 512 30.14 37.56 16.87
N VAL A 513 28.82 37.57 17.06
CA VAL A 513 28.14 37.28 18.33
C VAL A 513 27.28 36.02 18.19
N ILE A 514 27.30 35.16 19.23
CA ILE A 514 26.39 34.01 19.31
C ILE A 514 25.00 34.54 19.65
N LYS A 515 24.06 34.37 18.72
CA LYS A 515 22.63 34.62 18.93
C LYS A 515 21.88 33.32 19.14
N LYS A 516 20.79 33.40 19.88
CA LYS A 516 19.85 32.30 20.09
C LYS A 516 18.56 32.61 19.35
N THR A 517 18.04 31.63 18.63
CA THR A 517 16.72 31.70 17.99
C THR A 517 16.07 30.32 18.09
N ILE A 518 14.88 30.19 17.51
CA ILE A 518 14.17 28.93 17.47
C ILE A 518 14.14 28.38 16.04
N GLU A 519 14.24 27.06 15.92
CA GLU A 519 14.02 26.32 14.70
C GLU A 519 12.70 25.56 14.80
N VAL A 520 11.90 25.61 13.75
CA VAL A 520 10.61 24.91 13.70
C VAL A 520 10.77 23.64 12.88
N ILE A 521 10.51 22.50 13.52
CA ILE A 521 10.42 21.20 12.87
C ILE A 521 9.08 21.18 12.14
N SER A 522 9.08 21.62 10.89
CA SER A 522 7.86 21.82 10.08
C SER A 522 6.91 20.61 10.08
N PRO A 523 7.41 19.35 9.98
CA PRO A 523 6.56 18.16 10.08
C PRO A 523 5.87 17.97 11.43
N LEU A 524 6.35 18.55 12.53
CA LEU A 524 5.68 18.44 13.84
C LEU A 524 4.74 19.63 14.09
N CYS A 525 4.97 20.76 13.42
CA CYS A 525 4.19 21.97 13.62
C CYS A 525 2.75 21.81 13.13
N LYS A 526 1.78 21.96 14.04
CA LYS A 526 0.34 21.87 13.70
C LYS A 526 -0.29 23.20 13.27
N GLY A 527 0.45 24.31 13.32
CA GLY A 527 -0.10 25.62 12.95
C GLY A 527 -1.23 26.11 13.87
N CYS A 528 -1.24 25.69 15.14
CA CYS A 528 -2.30 26.02 16.11
C CYS A 528 -2.19 27.41 16.73
N GLY A 529 -1.04 28.09 16.60
CA GLY A 529 -0.85 29.46 17.04
C GLY A 529 -0.55 29.64 18.54
N SER A 530 -0.54 28.56 19.33
CA SER A 530 -0.25 28.64 20.78
C SER A 530 1.10 29.30 21.09
N CYS A 531 2.13 29.04 20.27
CA CYS A 531 3.44 29.68 20.41
C CYS A 531 3.42 31.19 20.12
N GLN A 532 2.62 31.64 19.16
CA GLN A 532 2.45 33.06 18.86
C GLN A 532 1.69 33.76 19.97
N ALA A 533 0.62 33.15 20.49
CA ALA A 533 -0.15 33.71 21.59
C ALA A 533 0.67 33.86 22.89
N THR A 534 1.59 32.92 23.16
CA THR A 534 2.45 32.98 24.36
C THR A 534 3.70 33.83 24.17
N CYS A 535 4.09 34.18 22.94
CA CYS A 535 5.38 34.84 22.70
C CYS A 535 5.41 36.28 23.25
N PRO A 536 6.20 36.59 24.28
CA PRO A 536 6.22 37.93 24.87
C PRO A 536 6.90 38.98 23.99
N LYS A 537 7.67 38.54 22.98
CA LYS A 537 8.46 39.39 22.09
C LYS A 537 7.88 39.52 20.69
N ASN A 538 6.74 38.89 20.41
CA ASN A 538 6.20 38.75 19.04
C ASN A 538 7.19 38.12 18.06
N GLY A 539 8.19 37.37 18.55
CA GLY A 539 9.13 36.62 17.73
C GLY A 539 8.54 35.36 17.09
N CYS A 540 7.27 35.05 17.38
CA CYS A 540 6.57 33.90 16.83
C CYS A 540 5.38 34.33 15.96
N VAL A 541 5.35 33.92 14.69
CA VAL A 541 4.24 34.25 13.78
C VAL A 541 3.71 33.01 13.08
N ILE A 542 2.38 32.87 13.05
CA ILE A 542 1.65 31.89 12.26
C ILE A 542 0.83 32.63 11.20
N SER A 543 1.10 32.35 9.93
CA SER A 543 0.35 32.94 8.81
C SER A 543 -1.13 32.57 8.87
N GLY A 544 -2.04 33.53 8.62
CA GLY A 544 -3.47 33.25 8.50
C GLY A 544 -4.28 33.28 9.81
N PHE A 545 -3.71 33.76 10.92
CA PHE A 545 -4.49 34.09 12.12
C PHE A 545 -4.20 35.53 12.59
N THR A 546 -5.26 36.27 12.93
CA THR A 546 -5.11 37.52 13.68
C THR A 546 -4.87 37.24 15.16
N LEU A 547 -4.22 38.17 15.88
CA LEU A 547 -4.01 38.04 17.32
C LEU A 547 -5.33 37.88 18.10
N ASP A 548 -6.40 38.54 17.65
CA ASP A 548 -7.73 38.40 18.24
C ASP A 548 -8.30 36.98 18.07
N GLN A 549 -8.14 36.38 16.89
CA GLN A 549 -8.56 35.00 16.64
C GLN A 549 -7.78 34.00 17.49
N LEU A 550 -6.48 34.23 17.69
CA LEU A 550 -5.65 33.39 18.57
C LEU A 550 -6.04 33.54 20.03
N LYS A 551 -6.31 34.77 20.47
CA LYS A 551 -6.75 35.05 21.84
C LYS A 551 -8.07 34.35 22.16
N ILE A 552 -9.04 34.39 21.24
CA ILE A 552 -10.30 33.64 21.37
C ILE A 552 -10.07 32.14 21.50
N GLN A 553 -9.13 31.56 20.74
CA GLN A 553 -8.81 30.14 20.85
C GLN A 553 -8.17 29.78 22.20
N VAL A 554 -7.29 30.65 22.71
CA VAL A 554 -6.68 30.48 24.04
C VAL A 554 -7.75 30.59 25.11
N ASP A 555 -8.61 31.60 25.06
CA ASP A 555 -9.71 31.78 26.01
C ASP A 555 -10.67 30.57 26.01
N ALA A 556 -10.99 30.05 24.82
CA ALA A 556 -11.79 28.82 24.69
C ALA A 556 -11.09 27.59 25.27
N ALA A 557 -9.77 27.46 25.11
CA ALA A 557 -8.99 26.34 25.65
C ALA A 557 -8.80 26.43 27.18
N LEU A 558 -8.79 27.64 27.73
CA LEU A 558 -8.70 27.90 29.17
C LEU A 558 -10.06 27.83 29.88
N THR A 559 -11.15 27.92 29.12
CA THR A 559 -12.50 27.73 29.67
C THR A 559 -12.66 26.26 30.08
N PRO A 560 -12.91 25.94 31.37
CA PRO A 560 -13.16 24.57 31.77
C PRO A 560 -14.31 24.01 30.95
N LEU A 561 -14.13 22.81 30.39
CA LEU A 561 -15.24 22.04 29.82
C LEU A 561 -16.26 21.84 30.94
N GLN A 562 -17.28 22.69 30.99
CA GLN A 562 -18.47 22.40 31.76
C GLN A 562 -18.98 21.08 31.19
N ALA A 563 -18.97 20.04 32.02
CA ALA A 563 -19.64 18.81 31.71
C ALA A 563 -21.09 19.19 31.40
N GLN A 564 -21.46 19.16 30.11
CA GLN A 564 -22.85 19.15 29.73
C GLN A 564 -23.40 17.85 30.29
N SER A 565 -24.07 17.94 31.42
CA SER A 565 -25.01 16.93 31.88
C SER A 565 -25.96 16.67 30.72
N CYS A 566 -25.89 15.47 30.16
CA CYS A 566 -26.95 14.95 29.32
C CYS A 566 -28.13 14.68 30.25
N ASP A 567 -29.08 15.60 30.29
CA ASP A 567 -30.48 15.30 30.61
C ASP A 567 -31.24 14.97 29.32
#